data_AF-A0A1V2P7J3-F1
#
_entry.id   AF-A0A1V2P7J3-F1
#
_cell.length_a   1.000
_cell.length_b   1.000
_cell.length_c   1.000
_cell.angle_alpha   90.00
_cell.angle_beta   90.00
_cell.angle_gamma   90.00
#
_symmetry.space_group_name_H-M   'P 1'
#
loop_
_entity.id
_entity.type
_entity.pdbx_description
1 polymer ?
#
loop_
_entity_poly.entity_id
_entity_poly.type
_entity_poly.pdbx_seq_one_letter_code
_entity_poly.pdbx_strand_id
1 'polypeptide(L)'
;MEDFAPEVVCEVYELGSRRQAPSAAKELTTRQVTIGRLMATGAKDAAIARQLGLSLRTVRSEISALIAGLGARSRFQAGCLLVRRFG
;
A
#
# COMPACT_ATOMS: atom_id res chain seq x y z
N MET A 1 -16.17 12.11 17.44
CA MET A 1 -15.09 12.77 18.18
C MET A 1 -14.19 11.70 18.73
N GLU A 2 -13.32 11.15 17.89
CA GLU A 2 -12.06 10.54 18.33
C GLU A 2 -11.01 10.93 17.28
N ASP A 3 -10.26 11.93 17.69
CA ASP A 3 -8.87 12.25 17.38
C ASP A 3 -8.17 11.28 16.39
N PHE A 4 -7.86 11.77 15.19
CA PHE A 4 -6.92 11.12 14.29
C PHE A 4 -5.99 12.17 13.67
N ALA A 5 -5.22 12.82 14.53
CA ALA A 5 -3.99 13.46 14.09
C ALA A 5 -2.89 12.39 14.03
N PRO A 6 -2.35 12.13 12.84
CA PRO A 6 -0.90 12.04 12.73
C PRO A 6 -0.41 13.19 11.87
N GLU A 7 -0.02 14.27 12.52
CA GLU A 7 1.10 15.07 12.02
C GLU A 7 2.34 14.16 12.03
N VAL A 8 2.84 13.78 10.86
CA VAL A 8 4.24 13.94 10.44
C VAL A 8 4.30 13.72 8.93
N VAL A 9 4.91 14.72 8.30
CA VAL A 9 5.15 14.96 6.89
C VAL A 9 6.09 13.93 6.27
N CYS A 10 5.85 13.54 5.01
CA CYS A 10 6.83 13.55 3.92
C CYS A 10 6.09 13.44 2.57
N GLU A 11 6.69 14.05 1.56
CA GLU A 11 6.09 14.84 0.49
C GLU A 11 4.99 14.20 -0.38
N VAL A 12 4.24 15.13 -0.98
CA VAL A 12 3.10 14.96 -1.85
C VAL A 12 3.44 14.05 -3.03
N TYR A 13 2.80 12.88 -3.13
CA TYR A 13 2.81 12.09 -4.37
C TYR A 13 1.39 11.97 -4.89
N GLU A 14 1.07 12.83 -5.85
CA GLU A 14 -0.15 12.76 -6.65
C GLU A 14 -0.24 11.39 -7.35
N LEU A 15 -1.08 10.49 -6.82
CA LEU A 15 -1.50 9.31 -7.56
C LEU A 15 -2.61 9.70 -8.54
N GLY A 16 -2.19 10.43 -9.57
CA GLY A 16 -2.96 10.67 -10.78
C GLY A 16 -3.28 9.35 -11.47
N SER A 17 -4.57 9.00 -11.47
CA SER A 17 -5.13 7.94 -12.29
C SER A 17 -5.02 8.32 -13.77
N ARG A 18 -4.04 7.72 -14.47
CA ARG A 18 -4.08 7.20 -15.86
C ARG A 18 -2.70 7.35 -16.51
N ARG A 19 -2.17 6.20 -16.97
CA ARG A 19 -1.00 6.00 -17.86
C ARG A 19 0.36 6.43 -17.26
N GLN A 20 1.20 5.46 -16.88
CA GLN A 20 2.52 5.22 -17.50
C GLN A 20 3.43 4.26 -16.71
N ALA A 21 4.09 3.41 -17.51
CA ALA A 21 5.43 2.81 -17.48
C ALA A 21 6.18 2.48 -16.16
N PRO A 22 6.95 1.38 -16.15
CA PRO A 22 7.66 0.86 -14.99
C PRO A 22 9.05 1.49 -14.82
N SER A 23 9.61 1.34 -13.62
CA SER A 23 11.03 1.55 -13.28
C SER A 23 11.49 2.96 -12.96
N ALA A 24 11.27 3.35 -11.71
CA ALA A 24 12.25 3.95 -10.82
C ALA A 24 11.67 3.77 -9.42
N ALA A 25 12.48 3.45 -8.41
CA ALA A 25 12.03 3.14 -7.06
C ALA A 25 10.97 4.15 -6.57
N LYS A 26 9.69 3.78 -6.71
CA LYS A 26 8.58 4.69 -6.52
C LYS A 26 8.36 4.77 -5.02
N GLU A 27 8.52 5.96 -4.45
CA GLU A 27 8.18 6.17 -3.05
C GLU A 27 6.75 5.68 -2.79
N LEU A 28 6.59 4.84 -1.77
CA LEU A 28 5.28 4.30 -1.42
C LEU A 28 4.46 5.45 -0.86
N THR A 29 3.26 5.65 -1.39
CA THR A 29 2.35 6.65 -0.83
C THR A 29 1.92 6.26 0.58
N THR A 30 1.46 7.22 1.38
CA THR A 30 0.93 6.96 2.74
C THR A 30 -0.11 5.84 2.74
N ARG A 31 -0.99 5.82 1.74
CA ARG A 31 -1.99 4.76 1.58
C ARG A 31 -1.34 3.40 1.31
N GLN A 32 -0.35 3.35 0.42
CA GLN A 32 0.38 2.12 0.10
C GLN A 32 1.21 1.61 1.27
N VAL A 33 1.78 2.51 2.08
CA VAL A 33 2.43 2.16 3.35
C VAL A 33 1.43 1.53 4.31
N THR A 34 0.24 2.13 4.49
CA THR A 34 -0.81 1.56 5.35
C THR A 34 -1.27 0.19 4.84
N ILE A 35 -1.52 0.05 3.54
CA ILE A 35 -1.86 -1.24 2.91
C ILE A 35 -0.73 -2.25 3.15
N GLY A 36 0.52 -1.85 2.97
CA GLY A 36 1.68 -2.70 3.17
C GLY A 36 1.83 -3.17 4.62
N ARG A 37 1.60 -2.28 5.60
CA ARG A 37 1.59 -2.65 7.03
C ARG A 37 0.51 -3.70 7.31
N LEU A 38 -0.69 -3.53 6.76
CA LEU A 38 -1.76 -4.52 6.91
C LEU A 38 -1.45 -5.84 6.18
N MET A 39 -0.76 -5.79 5.04
CA MET A 39 -0.27 -7.00 4.37
C MET A 39 0.77 -7.74 5.22
N ALA A 40 1.67 -7.00 5.89
CA ALA A 40 2.69 -7.58 6.76
C ALA A 40 2.09 -8.32 7.97
N THR A 41 0.90 -7.94 8.44
CA THR A 41 0.16 -8.68 9.48
C THR A 41 -0.65 -9.86 8.93
N GLY A 42 -0.65 -10.09 7.62
CA GLY A 42 -1.43 -11.14 6.98
C GLY A 42 -2.89 -10.77 6.69
N ALA A 43 -3.25 -9.48 6.74
CA ALA A 43 -4.62 -9.06 6.46
C ALA A 43 -5.07 -9.42 5.03
N LYS A 44 -6.33 -9.84 4.92
CA LYS A 44 -7.00 -10.10 3.64
C LYS A 44 -7.48 -8.81 3.01
N ASP A 45 -7.59 -8.77 1.68
CA ASP A 45 -8.00 -7.57 0.94
C ASP A 45 -9.35 -6.99 1.39
N ALA A 46 -10.30 -7.86 1.72
CA ALA A 46 -11.61 -7.44 2.21
C ALA A 46 -11.51 -6.75 3.57
N ALA A 47 -10.59 -7.18 4.45
CA ALA A 47 -10.35 -6.52 5.73
C ALA A 47 -9.67 -5.16 5.52
N ILE A 48 -8.66 -5.11 4.65
CA ILE A 48 -7.96 -3.87 4.27
C ILE A 48 -8.95 -2.86 3.66
N ALA A 49 -9.83 -3.32 2.77
CA ALA A 49 -10.86 -2.50 2.15
C ALA A 49 -11.81 -1.89 3.18
N ARG A 50 -12.30 -2.70 4.13
CA ARG A 50 -13.16 -2.24 5.23
C ARG A 50 -12.45 -1.25 6.14
N GLN A 51 -11.20 -1.52 6.49
CA GLN A 51 -10.42 -0.65 7.38
C GLN A 51 -10.08 0.70 6.76
N LEU A 52 -9.90 0.75 5.43
CA LEU A 52 -9.58 1.99 4.70
C LEU A 52 -10.82 2.69 4.10
N GLY A 53 -12.02 2.11 4.24
CA GLY A 53 -13.23 2.63 3.60
C GLY A 53 -13.19 2.60 2.07
N LEU A 54 -12.43 1.66 1.48
CA LEU A 54 -12.21 1.56 0.04
C LEU A 54 -12.96 0.37 -0.57
N SER A 55 -13.23 0.43 -1.87
CA SER A 55 -13.71 -0.75 -2.61
C SER A 55 -12.61 -1.81 -2.77
N LEU A 56 -13.01 -3.08 -2.80
CA LEU A 56 -12.09 -4.20 -2.98
C LEU A 56 -11.26 -4.08 -4.27
N ARG A 57 -11.87 -3.55 -5.34
CA ARG A 57 -11.19 -3.26 -6.62
C ARG A 57 -10.04 -2.27 -6.44
N THR A 58 -10.27 -1.20 -5.67
CA THR A 58 -9.25 -0.17 -5.40
C THR A 58 -8.09 -0.76 -4.61
N VAL A 59 -8.39 -1.50 -3.54
CA VAL A 59 -7.37 -2.17 -2.72
C VAL A 59 -6.53 -3.14 -3.55
N ARG A 60 -7.15 -3.97 -4.39
CA ARG A 60 -6.42 -4.90 -5.27
C ARG A 60 -5.52 -4.18 -6.27
N SER A 61 -5.96 -3.03 -6.79
CA SER A 61 -5.16 -2.21 -7.70
C SER A 61 -3.94 -1.63 -6.99
N GLU A 62 -4.12 -1.09 -5.79
CA GLU A 62 -3.02 -0.56 -4.97
C GLU A 62 -2.03 -1.65 -4.56
N ILE A 63 -2.53 -2.83 -4.16
CA ILE A 63 -1.70 -3.99 -3.84
C ILE A 63 -0.90 -4.44 -5.07
N SER A 64 -1.51 -4.47 -6.25
CA SER A 64 -0.81 -4.85 -7.48
C SER A 64 0.31 -3.87 -7.83
N ALA A 65 0.05 -2.57 -7.68
CA ALA A 65 1.07 -1.53 -7.86
C ALA A 65 2.19 -1.65 -6.83
N LEU A 66 1.85 -1.93 -5.56
CA LEU A 66 2.81 -2.14 -4.48
C LEU A 66 3.67 -3.40 -4.70
N ILE A 67 3.07 -4.52 -5.09
CA ILE A 67 3.79 -5.77 -5.42
C ILE A 67 4.78 -5.53 -6.56
N ALA A 68 4.35 -4.83 -7.61
CA ALA A 68 5.20 -4.48 -8.74
C ALA A 68 6.34 -3.55 -8.33
N GLY A 69 6.06 -2.53 -7.50
CA GLY A 69 7.07 -1.60 -6.99
C GLY A 69 8.11 -2.24 -6.07
N LEU A 70 7.71 -3.28 -5.33
CA LEU A 70 8.62 -4.07 -4.48
C LEU A 70 9.43 -5.12 -5.27
N GLY A 71 9.15 -5.32 -6.56
CA GLY A 71 9.76 -6.40 -7.35
C GLY A 71 9.32 -7.80 -6.90
N ALA A 72 8.19 -7.92 -6.21
CA ALA A 72 7.65 -9.19 -5.73
C ALA A 72 6.86 -9.90 -6.84
N ARG A 73 6.93 -11.23 -6.86
CA ARG A 73 6.17 -12.08 -7.80
C ARG A 73 4.81 -12.52 -7.27
N SER A 74 4.58 -12.36 -5.97
CA SER A 74 3.32 -12.74 -5.36
C SER A 74 2.98 -11.84 -4.17
N ARG A 75 1.68 -11.80 -3.82
CA ARG A 75 1.18 -11.18 -2.60
C ARG A 75 1.95 -11.65 -1.37
N PHE A 76 2.17 -12.95 -1.27
CA PHE A 76 2.84 -13.57 -0.12
C PHE A 76 4.29 -13.10 -0.03
N GLN A 77 5.02 -13.15 -1.16
CA GLN A 77 6.39 -12.65 -1.23
C GLN A 77 6.46 -11.16 -0.86
N ALA A 78 5.53 -10.34 -1.35
CA ALA A 78 5.46 -8.92 -0.97
C ALA A 78 5.20 -8.75 0.53
N GLY A 79 4.28 -9.52 1.12
CA GLY A 79 4.04 -9.53 2.56
C GLY A 79 5.31 -9.84 3.36
N CYS A 80 6.07 -10.88 2.99
CA CYS A 80 7.33 -11.21 3.64
C CYS A 80 8.41 -10.12 3.50
N LEU A 81 8.52 -9.49 2.33
CA LEU A 81 9.44 -8.37 2.12
C LEU A 81 9.06 -7.16 2.98
N LEU A 82 7.76 -6.90 3.13
CA LEU A 82 7.24 -5.80 3.94
C LEU A 82 7.41 -6.02 5.44
N VAL A 83 7.33 -7.27 5.93
CA VAL A 83 7.65 -7.59 7.34
C VAL A 83 9.05 -7.13 7.71
N ARG A 84 10.04 -7.32 6.82
CA ARG A 84 11.41 -6.85 7.04
C ARG A 84 11.56 -5.33 6.95
N ARG A 85 10.60 -4.64 6.31
CA ARG A 85 10.62 -3.19 6.05
C ARG A 85 9.90 -2.40 7.15
N PHE A 86 8.89 -2.99 7.79
CA PHE A 86 8.02 -2.35 8.78
C PHE A 86 8.10 -2.95 10.18
N GLY A 87 8.66 -4.16 10.32
CA GLY A 87 8.91 -4.81 11.60
C GLY A 87 10.18 -4.31 12.28
#